data_AF-A0A7S2YZH0-F1
#
_entry.id   AF-A0A7S2YZH0-F1
#
_cell.length_a   1.000
_cell.length_b   1.000
_cell.length_c   1.000
_cell.angle_alpha   90.00
_cell.angle_beta   90.00
_cell.angle_gamma   90.00
#
_symmetry.space_group_name_H-M   'P 1'
#
loop_
_entity.id
_entity.type
_entity.pdbx_description
1 polymer ?
#
loop_
_entity_poly.entity_id
_entity_poly.type
_entity_poly.pdbx_seq_one_letter_code
_entity_poly.pdbx_strand_id
1 'polypeptide(L)'
;NGIDAPTPDSATAHPWTAFRLLLGRSWKQVARDKKTNKLRAMTMLNSAMVFGSIYWRMGKQQNRIQDRFGLLQVCSVNAAMASITKTLTAFSKERQVIQRERASSAYPVVSYFVSKLAAETPVSAAFPLVFSACVYPMCGLNNKLARFATFAAVTTLESFTSSALGLAVGALTPSPEAANALGPAIMVIFIVFGGLYVQPANVPAPLRWIPNTSLIRHCFDALSCNEMRGLKFETERPT
;
A
#
# COMPACT_ATOMS: atom_id res chain seq x y z
N ASN A 1 14.25 8.55 -25.18
CA ASN A 1 15.17 9.64 -24.77
C ASN A 1 16.33 9.06 -23.99
N GLY A 2 17.46 8.92 -24.69
CA GLY A 2 18.84 8.78 -24.21
C GLY A 2 19.07 8.03 -22.91
N ILE A 3 19.35 6.74 -23.00
CA ILE A 3 20.11 6.03 -21.97
C ILE A 3 21.57 6.44 -22.22
N ASP A 4 21.99 7.57 -21.64
CA ASP A 4 23.41 7.90 -21.61
C ASP A 4 24.09 6.92 -20.65
N ALA A 5 24.97 6.08 -21.21
CA ALA A 5 25.82 5.19 -20.45
C ALA A 5 26.63 5.99 -19.41
N PRO A 6 26.98 5.40 -18.25
CA PRO A 6 27.68 6.12 -17.20
C PRO A 6 29.04 6.57 -17.72
N THR A 7 29.38 7.85 -17.54
CA THR A 7 30.74 8.32 -17.78
C THR A 7 31.69 7.70 -16.75
N PRO A 8 32.94 7.34 -17.16
CA PRO A 8 33.88 6.56 -16.35
C PRO A 8 34.20 7.18 -14.97
N ASP A 9 34.06 8.50 -14.82
CA ASP A 9 34.38 9.23 -13.58
C ASP A 9 33.41 8.99 -12.41
N SER A 10 32.26 8.34 -12.66
CA SER A 10 31.32 7.99 -11.58
C SER A 10 31.66 6.69 -10.85
N ALA A 11 32.57 5.87 -11.40
CA ALA A 11 32.98 4.58 -10.85
C ALA A 11 34.00 4.68 -9.70
N THR A 12 34.63 5.85 -9.50
CA THR A 12 35.66 6.09 -8.47
C THR A 12 35.16 6.94 -7.29
N ALA A 13 33.89 7.36 -7.29
CA ALA A 13 33.33 8.17 -6.21
C ALA A 13 33.02 7.34 -4.96
N HIS A 14 33.35 7.88 -3.77
CA HIS A 14 33.02 7.29 -2.47
C HIS A 14 31.54 6.83 -2.43
N PRO A 15 31.22 5.65 -1.87
CA PRO A 15 29.89 5.03 -1.96
C PRO A 15 28.73 5.94 -1.52
N TRP A 16 29.00 6.86 -0.58
CA TRP A 16 28.04 7.89 -0.15
C TRP A 16 27.75 8.96 -1.19
N THR A 17 28.74 9.37 -1.97
CA THR A 17 28.57 10.38 -3.03
C THR A 17 27.79 9.79 -4.20
N ALA A 18 28.09 8.54 -4.57
CA ALA A 18 27.32 7.77 -5.54
C ALA A 18 25.86 7.59 -5.10
N PHE A 19 25.62 7.22 -3.82
CA PHE A 19 24.29 7.10 -3.23
C PHE A 19 23.49 8.40 -3.31
N ARG A 20 24.06 9.54 -2.89
CA ARG A 20 23.35 10.85 -2.92
C ARG A 20 23.03 11.30 -4.34
N LEU A 21 23.94 11.04 -5.29
CA LEU A 21 23.75 11.42 -6.69
C LEU A 21 22.67 10.56 -7.36
N LEU A 22 22.66 9.25 -7.09
CA LEU A 22 21.61 8.33 -7.55
C LEU A 22 20.26 8.64 -6.90
N LEU A 23 20.23 8.96 -5.60
CA LEU A 23 19.00 9.35 -4.88
C LEU A 23 18.40 10.64 -5.43
N GLY A 24 19.22 11.66 -5.69
CA GLY A 24 18.77 12.92 -6.31
C GLY A 24 18.21 12.72 -7.73
N ARG A 25 18.82 11.85 -8.53
CA ARG A 25 18.32 11.46 -9.86
C ARG A 25 17.02 10.67 -9.78
N SER A 26 16.96 9.66 -8.91
CA SER A 26 15.77 8.85 -8.69
C SER A 26 14.59 9.69 -8.18
N TRP A 27 14.84 10.63 -7.27
CA TRP A 27 13.83 11.59 -6.81
C TRP A 27 13.29 12.45 -7.95
N LYS A 28 14.18 13.04 -8.77
CA LYS A 28 13.77 13.82 -9.94
C LYS A 28 12.97 12.99 -10.94
N GLN A 29 13.32 11.72 -11.13
CA GLN A 29 12.60 10.80 -12.02
C GLN A 29 11.22 10.45 -11.49
N VAL A 30 11.11 10.09 -10.21
CA VAL A 30 9.83 9.80 -9.55
C VAL A 30 8.93 11.03 -9.55
N ALA A 31 9.48 12.22 -9.25
CA ALA A 31 8.72 13.48 -9.30
C ALA A 31 8.32 13.88 -10.73
N ARG A 32 9.12 13.53 -11.75
CA ARG A 32 8.84 13.81 -13.17
C ARG A 32 7.89 12.81 -13.81
N ASP A 33 7.66 11.63 -13.25
CA ASP A 33 6.60 10.72 -13.70
C ASP A 33 5.20 11.22 -13.30
N LYS A 34 4.88 12.42 -13.80
CA LYS A 34 3.64 13.15 -13.54
C LYS A 34 2.44 12.36 -14.01
N LYS A 35 2.56 11.55 -15.07
CA LYS A 35 1.45 10.76 -15.61
C LYS A 35 1.06 9.65 -14.64
N THR A 36 2.01 8.82 -14.20
CA THR A 36 1.73 7.72 -13.27
C THR A 36 1.29 8.25 -11.90
N ASN A 37 1.94 9.29 -11.39
CA ASN A 37 1.56 9.88 -10.10
C ASN A 37 0.20 10.57 -10.14
N LYS A 38 -0.15 11.26 -11.25
CA LYS A 38 -1.47 11.85 -11.43
C LYS A 38 -2.56 10.77 -11.47
N LEU A 39 -2.36 9.70 -12.22
CA LEU A 39 -3.32 8.59 -12.27
C LEU A 39 -3.54 7.98 -10.88
N ARG A 40 -2.47 7.74 -10.11
CA ARG A 40 -2.58 7.25 -8.74
C ARG A 40 -3.35 8.20 -7.83
N ALA A 41 -3.04 9.50 -7.89
CA ALA A 41 -3.75 10.50 -7.10
C ALA A 41 -5.25 10.51 -7.46
N MET A 42 -5.58 10.42 -8.76
CA MET A 42 -6.97 10.37 -9.22
C MET A 42 -7.69 9.11 -8.74
N THR A 43 -7.06 7.93 -8.82
CA THR A 43 -7.67 6.69 -8.32
C THR A 43 -7.89 6.74 -6.80
N MET A 44 -6.91 7.20 -6.02
CA MET A 44 -7.05 7.33 -4.56
C MET A 44 -8.12 8.34 -4.17
N LEU A 45 -8.17 9.49 -4.86
CA LEU A 45 -9.21 10.49 -4.62
C LEU A 45 -10.59 9.97 -5.02
N ASN A 46 -10.70 9.24 -6.13
CA ASN A 46 -11.94 8.61 -6.55
C ASN A 46 -12.43 7.59 -5.52
N SER A 47 -11.57 6.67 -5.07
CA SER A 47 -11.90 5.72 -4.00
C SER A 47 -12.32 6.45 -2.71
N ALA A 48 -11.60 7.50 -2.32
CA ALA A 48 -11.95 8.28 -1.13
C ALA A 48 -13.32 8.96 -1.27
N MET A 49 -13.64 9.51 -2.44
CA MET A 49 -14.95 10.11 -2.70
C MET A 49 -16.07 9.08 -2.68
N VAL A 50 -15.87 7.91 -3.29
CA VAL A 50 -16.86 6.82 -3.33
C VAL A 50 -17.10 6.25 -1.93
N PHE A 51 -16.05 5.94 -1.18
CA PHE A 51 -16.22 5.40 0.17
C PHE A 51 -16.75 6.46 1.12
N GLY A 52 -16.24 7.69 1.02
CA GLY A 52 -16.71 8.81 1.83
C GLY A 52 -18.18 9.14 1.59
N SER A 53 -18.70 9.00 0.36
CA SER A 53 -20.12 9.22 0.06
C SER A 53 -21.01 8.08 0.55
N ILE A 54 -20.58 6.82 0.40
CA ILE A 54 -21.32 5.65 0.90
C ILE A 54 -21.43 5.68 2.43
N TYR A 55 -20.32 5.98 3.12
CA TYR A 55 -20.22 5.97 4.59
C TYR A 55 -20.31 7.38 5.19
N TRP A 56 -21.05 8.29 4.55
CA TRP A 56 -21.08 9.69 4.92
C TRP A 56 -21.56 9.89 6.38
N ARG A 57 -20.70 10.54 7.19
CA ARG A 57 -20.96 10.90 8.60
C ARG A 57 -21.72 9.83 9.40
N MET A 58 -21.11 8.67 9.58
CA MET A 58 -21.71 7.58 10.35
C MET A 58 -22.02 8.01 11.78
N GLY A 59 -23.28 7.81 12.20
CA GLY A 59 -23.74 8.07 13.56
C GLY A 59 -23.14 7.10 14.60
N LYS A 60 -23.66 7.18 15.84
CA LYS A 60 -23.26 6.31 16.96
C LYS A 60 -24.34 5.28 17.35
N GLN A 61 -25.28 5.02 16.44
CA GLN A 61 -26.29 3.98 16.62
C GLN A 61 -25.67 2.59 16.49
N GLN A 62 -26.25 1.59 17.16
CA GLN A 62 -25.76 0.22 17.16
C GLN A 62 -25.72 -0.42 15.76
N ASN A 63 -26.70 -0.10 14.91
CA ASN A 63 -26.73 -0.55 13.50
C ASN A 63 -25.53 -0.05 12.68
N ARG A 64 -24.90 1.08 13.06
CA ARG A 64 -23.73 1.67 12.38
C ARG A 64 -22.40 1.02 12.75
N ILE A 65 -22.39 0.08 13.69
CA ILE A 65 -21.16 -0.66 14.04
C ILE A 65 -20.67 -1.47 12.84
N GLN A 66 -21.58 -2.14 12.13
CA GLN A 66 -21.25 -2.91 10.93
C GLN A 66 -20.74 -2.00 9.80
N ASP A 67 -21.36 -0.84 9.61
CA ASP A 67 -20.91 0.16 8.62
C ASP A 67 -19.47 0.60 8.89
N ARG A 68 -19.11 0.84 10.16
CA ARG A 68 -17.73 1.21 10.55
C ARG A 68 -16.74 0.11 10.20
N PHE A 69 -17.02 -1.15 10.57
CA PHE A 69 -16.14 -2.26 10.20
C PHE A 69 -16.05 -2.46 8.68
N GLY A 70 -17.16 -2.29 7.95
CA GLY A 70 -17.19 -2.31 6.49
C GLY A 70 -16.28 -1.24 5.87
N LEU A 71 -16.35 0.00 6.36
CA LEU A 71 -15.47 1.09 5.94
C LEU A 71 -13.99 0.76 6.20
N LEU A 72 -13.65 0.30 7.42
CA LEU A 72 -12.27 0.00 7.76
C LEU A 72 -11.70 -1.12 6.88
N GLN A 73 -12.48 -2.17 6.64
CA GLN A 73 -12.09 -3.26 5.75
C GLN A 73 -11.87 -2.76 4.31
N VAL A 74 -12.81 -1.99 3.74
CA VAL A 74 -12.68 -1.52 2.35
C VAL A 74 -11.50 -0.54 2.19
N CYS A 75 -11.22 0.28 3.21
CA CYS A 75 -10.03 1.14 3.25
C CYS A 75 -8.73 0.32 3.20
N SER A 76 -8.60 -0.71 4.04
CA SER A 76 -7.43 -1.61 4.04
C SER A 76 -7.27 -2.31 2.68
N VAL A 77 -8.36 -2.89 2.16
CA VAL A 77 -8.34 -3.58 0.86
C VAL A 77 -7.92 -2.63 -0.28
N ASN A 78 -8.46 -1.43 -0.33
CA ASN A 78 -8.12 -0.44 -1.35
C ASN A 78 -6.65 -0.03 -1.29
N ALA A 79 -6.12 0.24 -0.08
CA ALA A 79 -4.71 0.61 0.10
C ALA A 79 -3.76 -0.53 -0.29
N ALA A 80 -4.07 -1.76 0.14
CA ALA A 80 -3.33 -2.96 -0.21
C ALA A 80 -3.32 -3.23 -1.72
N MET A 81 -4.49 -3.24 -2.36
CA MET A 81 -4.64 -3.52 -3.79
C MET A 81 -3.97 -2.47 -4.67
N ALA A 82 -4.09 -1.19 -4.31
CA ALA A 82 -3.43 -0.11 -5.04
C ALA A 82 -1.91 -0.25 -5.00
N SER A 83 -1.36 -0.61 -3.83
CA SER A 83 0.08 -0.73 -3.61
C SER A 83 0.71 -1.92 -4.34
N ILE A 84 0.08 -3.09 -4.31
CA ILE A 84 0.57 -4.28 -5.03
C ILE A 84 0.50 -4.07 -6.54
N THR A 85 -0.60 -3.51 -7.05
CA THR A 85 -0.80 -3.25 -8.49
C THR A 85 0.23 -2.27 -9.01
N LYS A 86 0.49 -1.20 -8.24
CA LYS A 86 1.59 -0.25 -8.49
C LYS A 86 2.90 -1.00 -8.68
N THR A 87 3.21 -1.88 -7.73
CA THR A 87 4.53 -2.50 -7.61
C THR A 87 4.75 -3.52 -8.71
N LEU A 88 3.76 -4.38 -8.97
CA LEU A 88 3.82 -5.36 -10.04
C LEU A 88 3.98 -4.69 -11.42
N THR A 89 3.25 -3.61 -11.66
CA THR A 89 3.37 -2.84 -12.91
C THR A 89 4.74 -2.19 -13.05
N ALA A 90 5.28 -1.61 -11.96
CA ALA A 90 6.61 -0.99 -11.97
C ALA A 90 7.71 -2.04 -12.18
N PHE A 91 7.67 -3.13 -11.41
CA PHE A 91 8.62 -4.22 -11.49
C PHE A 91 8.61 -4.90 -12.87
N SER A 92 7.43 -5.07 -13.47
CA SER A 92 7.29 -5.61 -14.83
C SER A 92 8.06 -4.79 -15.87
N LYS A 93 8.00 -3.46 -15.78
CA LYS A 93 8.73 -2.55 -16.67
C LYS A 93 10.25 -2.59 -16.43
N GLU A 94 10.66 -2.75 -15.18
CA GLU A 94 12.06 -2.69 -14.77
C GLU A 94 12.79 -4.01 -14.95
N ARG A 95 12.07 -5.14 -14.89
CA ARG A 95 12.65 -6.48 -15.00
C ARG A 95 13.48 -6.67 -16.28
N GLN A 96 13.03 -6.12 -17.41
CA GLN A 96 13.79 -6.17 -18.66
C GLN A 96 15.11 -5.39 -18.59
N VAL A 97 15.11 -4.25 -17.90
CA VAL A 97 16.32 -3.45 -17.68
C VAL A 97 17.27 -4.19 -16.75
N ILE A 98 16.77 -4.74 -15.65
CA ILE A 98 17.55 -5.50 -14.67
C ILE A 98 18.21 -6.73 -15.33
N GLN A 99 17.49 -7.45 -16.20
CA GLN A 99 18.05 -8.60 -16.91
C GLN A 99 19.21 -8.19 -17.84
N ARG A 100 19.09 -7.06 -18.54
CA ARG A 100 20.16 -6.52 -19.38
C ARG A 100 21.35 -6.03 -18.56
N GLU A 101 21.11 -5.35 -17.44
CA GLU A 101 22.17 -4.85 -16.56
C GLU A 101 22.90 -5.97 -15.82
N ARG A 102 22.19 -7.04 -15.41
CA ARG A 102 22.82 -8.24 -14.83
C ARG A 102 23.78 -8.92 -15.81
N ALA A 103 23.48 -8.90 -17.11
CA ALA A 103 24.38 -9.43 -18.14
C ALA A 103 25.61 -8.53 -18.37
N SER A 104 25.54 -7.25 -18.01
CA SER A 104 26.59 -6.25 -18.23
C SER A 104 27.54 -6.06 -17.02
N SER A 105 27.27 -6.69 -15.87
CA SER A 105 28.06 -6.58 -14.62
C SER A 105 28.36 -5.13 -14.16
N ALA A 106 27.56 -4.16 -14.59
CA ALA A 106 27.95 -2.75 -14.51
C ALA A 106 27.92 -2.14 -13.09
N TYR A 107 27.15 -2.69 -12.14
CA TYR A 107 27.05 -2.14 -10.77
C TYR A 107 26.65 -3.16 -9.68
N PRO A 108 26.98 -2.90 -8.39
CA PRO A 108 26.39 -3.62 -7.26
C PRO A 108 24.89 -3.32 -7.17
N VAL A 109 24.07 -4.28 -7.60
CA VAL A 109 22.59 -4.22 -7.68
C VAL A 109 21.94 -3.70 -6.38
N VAL A 110 22.54 -4.00 -5.23
CA VAL A 110 22.03 -3.61 -3.91
C VAL A 110 22.06 -2.09 -3.71
N SER A 111 23.12 -1.39 -4.11
CA SER A 111 23.24 0.07 -3.89
C SER A 111 22.22 0.85 -4.73
N TYR A 112 21.99 0.42 -5.97
CA TYR A 112 20.95 0.97 -6.83
C TYR A 112 19.55 0.76 -6.23
N PHE A 113 19.26 -0.47 -5.79
CA PHE A 113 17.95 -0.81 -5.23
C PHE A 113 17.62 -0.03 -3.96
N VAL A 114 18.57 0.08 -3.03
CA VAL A 114 18.40 0.85 -1.77
C VAL A 114 18.21 2.34 -2.06
N SER A 115 19.02 2.93 -2.95
CA SER A 115 18.89 4.35 -3.34
C SER A 115 17.51 4.66 -3.93
N LYS A 116 17.01 3.75 -4.77
CA LYS A 116 15.71 3.88 -5.40
C LYS A 116 14.57 3.71 -4.41
N LEU A 117 14.62 2.69 -3.56
CA LEU A 117 13.62 2.45 -2.53
C LEU A 117 13.52 3.65 -1.58
N ALA A 118 14.66 4.21 -1.17
CA ALA A 118 14.72 5.41 -0.33
C ALA A 118 14.09 6.64 -1.01
N ALA A 119 14.32 6.82 -2.32
CA ALA A 119 13.71 7.92 -3.08
C ALA A 119 12.20 7.73 -3.33
N GLU A 120 11.75 6.49 -3.49
CA GLU A 120 10.34 6.17 -3.76
C GLU A 120 9.46 6.15 -2.51
N THR A 121 10.03 5.86 -1.33
CA THR A 121 9.30 5.72 -0.06
C THR A 121 8.48 6.97 0.29
N PRO A 122 9.03 8.20 0.27
CA PRO A 122 8.27 9.40 0.65
C PRO A 122 7.11 9.70 -0.30
N VAL A 123 7.34 9.52 -1.61
CA VAL A 123 6.32 9.73 -2.63
C VAL A 123 5.23 8.66 -2.53
N SER A 124 5.61 7.42 -2.20
CA SER A 124 4.68 6.32 -2.00
C SER A 124 3.82 6.50 -0.75
N ALA A 125 4.36 7.08 0.31
CA ALA A 125 3.62 7.41 1.54
C ALA A 125 2.58 8.52 1.32
N ALA A 126 2.86 9.48 0.43
CA ALA A 126 1.96 10.62 0.21
C ALA A 126 0.55 10.19 -0.25
N PHE A 127 0.44 9.13 -1.07
CA PHE A 127 -0.85 8.66 -1.58
C PHE A 127 -1.81 8.10 -0.52
N PRO A 128 -1.44 7.11 0.32
CA PRO A 128 -2.29 6.63 1.41
C PRO A 128 -2.57 7.72 2.45
N LEU A 129 -1.65 8.67 2.66
CA LEU A 129 -1.89 9.83 3.53
C LEU A 129 -2.99 10.74 2.97
N VAL A 130 -2.96 11.08 1.67
CA VAL A 130 -4.00 11.88 1.02
C VAL A 130 -5.34 11.15 1.04
N PHE A 131 -5.36 9.85 0.73
CA PHE A 131 -6.56 9.02 0.84
C PHE A 131 -7.16 9.08 2.25
N SER A 132 -6.33 8.89 3.28
CA SER A 132 -6.73 8.96 4.68
C SER A 132 -7.26 10.35 5.06
N ALA A 133 -6.57 11.41 4.63
CA ALA A 133 -6.97 12.80 4.88
C ALA A 133 -8.33 13.17 4.27
N CYS A 134 -8.73 12.53 3.17
CA CYS A 134 -10.04 12.71 2.56
C CYS A 134 -11.11 11.84 3.22
N VAL A 135 -10.88 10.52 3.30
CA VAL A 135 -11.92 9.57 3.73
C VAL A 135 -12.28 9.73 5.21
N TYR A 136 -11.29 10.01 6.05
CA TYR A 136 -11.44 10.04 7.50
C TYR A 136 -12.45 11.10 7.97
N PRO A 137 -12.32 12.40 7.56
CA PRO A 137 -13.30 13.41 7.91
C PRO A 137 -14.66 13.21 7.23
N MET A 138 -14.70 12.73 5.98
CA MET A 138 -15.97 12.48 5.25
C MET A 138 -16.86 11.46 5.99
N CYS A 139 -16.24 10.41 6.52
CA CYS A 139 -16.97 9.34 7.20
C CYS A 139 -17.38 9.68 8.64
N GLY A 140 -16.92 10.80 9.19
CA GLY A 140 -17.20 11.20 10.58
C GLY A 140 -16.58 10.24 11.61
N LEU A 141 -15.39 9.71 11.32
CA LEU A 141 -14.59 8.93 12.27
C LEU A 141 -14.12 9.82 13.45
N ASN A 142 -13.48 9.23 14.46
CA ASN A 142 -13.15 9.94 15.69
C ASN A 142 -12.28 11.20 15.46
N ASN A 143 -12.78 12.39 15.81
CA ASN A 143 -12.14 13.69 15.54
C ASN A 143 -10.78 13.94 16.23
N LYS A 144 -10.27 13.01 17.05
CA LYS A 144 -8.97 13.16 17.71
C LYS A 144 -7.83 13.03 16.68
N LEU A 145 -6.95 14.02 16.62
CA LEU A 145 -5.78 14.02 15.73
C LEU A 145 -4.89 12.78 15.90
N ALA A 146 -4.72 12.29 17.13
CA ALA A 146 -3.94 11.07 17.39
C ALA A 146 -4.56 9.82 16.74
N ARG A 147 -5.89 9.74 16.64
CA ARG A 147 -6.60 8.63 16.00
C ARG A 147 -6.44 8.70 14.49
N PHE A 148 -6.56 9.90 13.92
CA PHE A 148 -6.26 10.15 12.51
C PHE A 148 -4.81 9.79 12.16
N ALA A 149 -3.84 10.24 12.95
CA ALA A 149 -2.42 9.95 12.73
C ALA A 149 -2.14 8.44 12.77
N THR A 150 -2.76 7.72 13.70
CA THR A 150 -2.65 6.25 13.79
C THR A 150 -3.27 5.58 12.56
N PHE A 151 -4.46 6.01 12.13
CA PHE A 151 -5.13 5.49 10.92
C PHE A 151 -4.25 5.68 9.68
N ALA A 152 -3.73 6.89 9.50
CA ALA A 152 -2.90 7.25 8.35
C ALA A 152 -1.55 6.49 8.37
N ALA A 153 -0.94 6.33 9.55
CA ALA A 153 0.27 5.55 9.72
C ALA A 153 0.05 4.08 9.38
N VAL A 154 -0.96 3.42 9.97
CA VAL A 154 -1.26 2.00 9.73
C VAL A 154 -1.54 1.74 8.24
N THR A 155 -2.35 2.58 7.59
CA THR A 155 -2.64 2.48 6.15
C THR A 155 -1.38 2.65 5.28
N THR A 156 -0.46 3.51 5.71
CA THR A 156 0.83 3.72 5.02
C THR A 156 1.76 2.52 5.20
N LEU A 157 1.85 1.97 6.42
CA LEU A 157 2.63 0.76 6.69
C LEU A 157 2.10 -0.43 5.88
N GLU A 158 0.78 -0.63 5.83
CA GLU A 158 0.15 -1.65 4.99
C GLU A 158 0.53 -1.50 3.52
N SER A 159 0.53 -0.25 3.01
CA SER A 159 0.93 0.04 1.64
C SER A 159 2.38 -0.36 1.34
N PHE A 160 3.29 -0.17 2.31
CA PHE A 160 4.68 -0.63 2.19
C PHE A 160 4.80 -2.16 2.25
N THR A 161 4.10 -2.81 3.16
CA THR A 161 4.08 -4.28 3.26
C THR A 161 3.50 -4.91 1.99
N SER A 162 2.43 -4.34 1.44
CA SER A 162 1.83 -4.76 0.17
C SER A 162 2.79 -4.55 -1.02
N SER A 163 3.54 -3.45 -1.02
CA SER A 163 4.57 -3.21 -2.03
C SER A 163 5.71 -4.25 -1.91
N ALA A 164 6.16 -4.57 -0.69
CA ALA A 164 7.17 -5.61 -0.49
C ALA A 164 6.68 -6.99 -0.98
N LEU A 165 5.41 -7.33 -0.72
CA LEU A 165 4.79 -8.54 -1.24
C LEU A 165 4.74 -8.54 -2.78
N GLY A 166 4.38 -7.41 -3.40
CA GLY A 166 4.38 -7.26 -4.85
C GLY A 166 5.75 -7.45 -5.48
N LEU A 167 6.82 -6.95 -4.84
CA LEU A 167 8.20 -7.20 -5.27
C LEU A 167 8.57 -8.68 -5.15
N ALA A 168 8.20 -9.33 -4.04
CA ALA A 168 8.45 -10.76 -3.84
C ALA A 168 7.75 -11.62 -4.90
N VAL A 169 6.46 -11.37 -5.16
CA VAL A 169 5.69 -12.04 -6.21
C VAL A 169 6.27 -11.77 -7.60
N GLY A 170 6.64 -10.52 -7.88
CA GLY A 170 7.28 -10.13 -9.13
C GLY A 170 8.61 -10.85 -9.36
N ALA A 171 9.40 -11.05 -8.31
CA ALA A 171 10.69 -11.73 -8.38
C ALA A 171 10.56 -13.26 -8.51
N LEU A 172 9.56 -13.87 -7.87
CA LEU A 172 9.34 -15.33 -7.87
C LEU A 172 8.70 -15.85 -9.16
N THR A 173 7.91 -15.01 -9.85
CA THR A 173 7.20 -15.42 -11.06
C THR A 173 8.12 -15.45 -12.30
N PRO A 174 7.87 -16.32 -13.28
CA PRO A 174 8.71 -16.44 -14.48
C PRO A 174 8.51 -15.28 -15.47
N SER A 175 7.31 -14.67 -15.50
CA SER A 175 6.91 -13.65 -16.47
C SER A 175 6.11 -12.52 -15.80
N PRO A 176 6.17 -11.28 -16.31
CA PRO A 176 5.31 -10.17 -15.88
C PRO A 176 3.80 -10.49 -15.89
N GLU A 177 3.35 -11.26 -16.88
CA GLU A 177 1.95 -11.66 -17.04
C GLU A 177 1.52 -12.55 -15.87
N ALA A 178 2.31 -13.59 -15.57
CA ALA A 178 2.12 -14.42 -14.38
C ALA A 178 2.14 -13.61 -13.07
N ALA A 179 3.01 -12.61 -12.94
CA ALA A 179 3.05 -11.74 -11.76
C ALA A 179 1.75 -10.93 -11.59
N ASN A 180 1.27 -10.33 -12.68
CA ASN A 180 0.04 -9.53 -12.70
C ASN A 180 -1.22 -10.39 -12.50
N ALA A 181 -1.18 -11.69 -12.81
CA ALA A 181 -2.25 -12.63 -12.50
C ALA A 181 -2.18 -13.11 -11.04
N LEU A 182 -0.99 -13.47 -10.55
CA LEU A 182 -0.79 -14.07 -9.22
C LEU A 182 -1.00 -13.05 -8.09
N GLY A 183 -0.58 -11.80 -8.28
CA GLY A 183 -0.70 -10.75 -7.27
C GLY A 183 -2.13 -10.52 -6.76
N PRO A 184 -3.09 -10.18 -7.65
CA PRO A 184 -4.49 -10.05 -7.28
C PRO A 184 -5.09 -11.35 -6.71
N ALA A 185 -4.70 -12.53 -7.22
CA ALA A 185 -5.18 -13.81 -6.69
C ALA A 185 -4.78 -14.03 -5.22
N ILE A 186 -3.53 -13.71 -4.85
CA ILE A 186 -3.08 -13.73 -3.45
C ILE A 186 -3.87 -12.73 -2.60
N MET A 187 -4.10 -11.53 -3.12
CA MET A 187 -4.89 -10.52 -2.41
C MET A 187 -6.33 -10.95 -2.17
N VAL A 188 -6.98 -11.64 -3.11
CA VAL A 188 -8.33 -12.19 -2.91
C VAL A 188 -8.37 -13.13 -1.70
N ILE A 189 -7.36 -14.00 -1.55
CA ILE A 189 -7.24 -14.87 -0.36
C ILE A 189 -7.11 -14.01 0.91
N PHE A 190 -6.24 -12.99 0.89
CA PHE A 190 -6.07 -12.09 2.04
C PHE A 190 -7.30 -11.24 2.37
N ILE A 191 -8.13 -10.90 1.37
CA ILE A 191 -9.41 -10.22 1.56
C ILE A 191 -10.38 -11.13 2.29
N VAL A 192 -10.56 -12.37 1.83
CA VAL A 192 -11.48 -13.36 2.46
C VAL A 192 -11.09 -13.61 3.91
N PHE A 193 -9.80 -13.77 4.20
CA PHE A 193 -9.29 -13.95 5.56
C PHE A 193 -8.96 -12.62 6.26
N GLY A 194 -9.41 -11.49 5.71
CA GLY A 194 -9.05 -10.12 6.11
C GLY A 194 -9.68 -9.64 7.43
N GLY A 195 -10.43 -10.49 8.12
CA GLY A 195 -11.03 -10.18 9.43
C GLY A 195 -12.54 -10.02 9.38
N LEU A 196 -13.08 -9.26 8.42
CA LEU A 196 -14.51 -8.99 8.34
C LEU A 196 -15.34 -10.17 7.79
N TYR A 197 -14.85 -10.89 6.77
CA TYR A 197 -15.64 -11.89 6.06
C TYR A 197 -15.64 -13.27 6.72
N VAL A 198 -14.49 -13.69 7.25
CA VAL A 198 -14.33 -14.99 7.91
C VAL A 198 -13.87 -14.76 9.34
N GLN A 199 -14.70 -15.20 10.28
CA GLN A 199 -14.36 -15.16 11.70
C GLN A 199 -13.26 -16.19 12.02
N PRO A 200 -12.23 -15.85 12.82
CA PRO A 200 -11.12 -16.75 13.13
C PRO A 200 -11.53 -18.12 13.68
N ALA A 201 -12.63 -18.16 14.44
CA ALA A 201 -13.17 -19.38 15.02
C ALA A 201 -13.65 -20.39 13.96
N ASN A 202 -14.09 -19.90 12.80
CA ASN A 202 -14.63 -20.72 11.72
C ASN A 202 -13.56 -21.20 10.74
N VAL A 203 -12.29 -20.80 10.92
CA VAL A 203 -11.19 -21.20 10.04
C VAL A 203 -10.73 -22.62 10.40
N PRO A 204 -10.77 -23.58 9.45
CA PRO A 204 -10.27 -24.94 9.66
C PRO A 204 -8.80 -24.93 10.09
N ALA A 205 -8.41 -25.88 10.95
CA ALA A 205 -7.04 -25.99 11.48
C ALA A 205 -5.91 -25.84 10.43
N PRO A 206 -5.95 -26.48 9.24
CA PRO A 206 -4.86 -26.35 8.26
C PRO A 206 -4.78 -24.97 7.61
N LEU A 207 -5.84 -24.13 7.68
CA LEU A 207 -5.89 -22.81 7.06
C LEU A 207 -5.65 -21.66 8.05
N ARG A 208 -5.48 -21.95 9.35
CA ARG A 208 -5.31 -20.92 10.40
C ARG A 208 -4.06 -20.05 10.23
N TRP A 209 -3.07 -20.49 9.48
CA TRP A 209 -1.88 -19.68 9.18
C TRP A 209 -2.19 -18.52 8.22
N ILE A 210 -3.17 -18.67 7.32
CA ILE A 210 -3.49 -17.66 6.30
C ILE A 210 -3.91 -16.33 6.95
N PRO A 211 -4.93 -16.29 7.85
CA PRO A 211 -5.28 -15.07 8.57
C PRO A 211 -4.09 -14.44 9.28
N ASN A 212 -3.24 -15.25 9.93
CA ASN A 212 -2.08 -14.76 10.68
C ASN A 212 -1.00 -14.11 9.79
N THR A 213 -0.98 -14.44 8.50
CA THR A 213 -0.06 -13.84 7.52
C THR A 213 -0.69 -12.71 6.69
N SER A 214 -2.01 -12.54 6.74
CA SER A 214 -2.73 -11.56 5.94
C SER A 214 -2.43 -10.14 6.42
N LEU A 215 -1.77 -9.36 5.56
CA LEU A 215 -1.52 -7.93 5.80
C LEU A 215 -2.82 -7.14 5.96
N ILE A 216 -3.87 -7.52 5.23
CA ILE A 216 -5.18 -6.87 5.26
C ILE A 216 -5.84 -7.10 6.63
N ARG A 217 -5.70 -8.31 7.19
CA ARG A 217 -6.21 -8.63 8.52
C ARG A 217 -5.53 -7.81 9.60
N HIS A 218 -4.19 -7.73 9.57
CA HIS A 218 -3.44 -6.94 10.55
C HIS A 218 -3.78 -5.45 10.46
N CYS A 219 -3.93 -4.91 9.26
CA CYS A 219 -4.38 -3.54 9.07
C CYS A 219 -5.79 -3.33 9.62
N PHE A 220 -6.75 -4.18 9.23
CA PHE A 220 -8.13 -4.11 9.69
C PHE A 220 -8.24 -4.20 11.22
N ASP A 221 -7.55 -5.13 11.86
CA ASP A 221 -7.55 -5.30 13.32
C ASP A 221 -6.97 -4.05 14.00
N ALA A 222 -5.86 -3.50 13.50
CA ALA A 222 -5.25 -2.28 14.04
C ALA A 222 -6.15 -1.04 13.88
N LEU A 223 -6.77 -0.86 12.71
CA LEU A 223 -7.72 0.23 12.47
C LEU A 223 -8.96 0.09 13.35
N SER A 224 -9.47 -1.13 13.50
CA SER A 224 -10.62 -1.44 14.35
C SER A 224 -10.35 -1.13 15.81
N CYS A 225 -9.20 -1.56 16.35
CA CYS A 225 -8.78 -1.22 17.70
C CYS A 225 -8.59 0.30 17.88
N ASN A 226 -8.10 1.00 16.86
CA ASN A 226 -7.92 2.45 16.92
C ASN A 226 -9.26 3.19 16.97
N GLU A 227 -10.22 2.83 16.13
CA GLU A 227 -11.52 3.50 16.06
C GLU A 227 -12.42 3.13 17.24
N MET A 228 -12.59 1.84 17.52
CA MET A 228 -13.57 1.33 18.50
C MET A 228 -13.20 1.65 19.95
N ARG A 229 -11.92 1.89 20.25
CA ARG A 229 -11.45 2.09 21.62
C ARG A 229 -11.99 3.40 22.22
N GLY A 230 -12.95 3.26 23.12
CA GLY A 230 -13.59 4.36 23.85
C GLY A 230 -14.83 4.94 23.19
N LEU A 231 -15.34 4.31 22.12
CA LEU A 231 -16.65 4.65 21.55
C LEU A 231 -17.78 4.03 22.40
N LYS A 232 -18.79 4.84 22.71
CA LYS A 232 -20.06 4.38 23.30
C LYS A 232 -21.12 4.45 22.21
N PHE A 233 -21.86 3.36 22.04
CA PHE A 233 -22.96 3.27 21.09
C PHE A 233 -24.28 3.41 21.85
N GLU A 234 -25.22 4.08 21.22
CA GLU A 234 -26.59 4.20 21.74
C GLU A 234 -27.34 2.91 21.40
N THR A 235 -27.88 2.25 22.43
CA THR A 235 -28.73 1.07 22.28
C THR A 235 -30.08 1.51 21.72
N GLU A 236 -30.50 0.95 20.59
CA GLU A 236 -31.88 1.12 20.14
C GLU A 236 -32.81 0.50 21.19
N ARG A 237 -33.78 1.28 21.68
CA ARG A 237 -34.84 0.74 22.54
C ARG A 237 -35.64 -0.25 21.70
N PRO A 238 -35.94 -1.47 22.19
CA PRO A 238 -36.84 -2.36 21.49
C PRO A 238 -38.23 -1.70 21.45
N THR A 239 -38.72 -1.42 20.24
CA THR A 239 -40.13 -1.09 19.97
C THR A 239 -40.99 -2.33 20.05
#